data_AF-A0A7W5BDZ0-F1
#
_entry.id   AF-A0A7W5BDZ0-F1
#
_cell.length_a   1.000
_cell.length_b   1.000
_cell.length_c   1.000
_cell.angle_alpha   90.00
_cell.angle_beta   90.00
_cell.angle_gamma   90.00
#
_symmetry.space_group_name_H-M   'P 1'
#
loop_
_entity.id
_entity.type
_entity.pdbx_description
1 polymer ?
#
loop_
_entity_poly.entity_id
_entity_poly.type
_entity_poly.pdbx_seq_one_letter_code
_entity_poly.pdbx_strand_id
1 'polypeptide(L)'
;MHKTVIAPKGQAGTEIEPFRWLNVLLGNLKTALSGTHHAFKLSKYAQRYLAEVQYRFNRRSDMPAMVPRMAAAIVSTPPCSSGGFWGILR
;
A
#
# COMPACT_ATOMS: atom_id res chain seq x y z
N MET A 1 -15.05 -10.24 13.50
CA MET A 1 -14.08 -10.68 14.55
C MET A 1 -12.69 -10.68 13.96
N HIS A 2 -11.75 -9.93 14.53
CA HIS A 2 -10.35 -9.92 14.11
C HIS A 2 -9.59 -11.03 14.87
N LYS A 3 -9.09 -12.05 14.18
CA LYS A 3 -8.26 -13.11 14.79
C LYS A 3 -6.78 -12.75 14.60
N THR A 4 -6.08 -12.46 15.69
CA THR A 4 -4.63 -12.29 15.67
C THR A 4 -3.95 -13.66 15.58
N VAL A 5 -3.02 -13.81 14.64
CA VAL A 5 -2.16 -15.00 14.53
C VAL A 5 -0.73 -14.56 14.79
N ILE A 6 -0.12 -15.10 15.83
CA ILE A 6 1.27 -14.80 16.19
C ILE A 6 2.15 -15.85 15.52
N ALA A 7 3.07 -15.43 14.64
CA ALA A 7 4.00 -16.35 14.04
C ALA A 7 5.08 -16.82 15.03
N PRO A 8 5.46 -18.11 14.97
CA PRO A 8 6.69 -18.57 15.61
C PRO A 8 7.90 -17.87 14.99
N LYS A 9 8.99 -17.76 15.77
CA LYS A 9 10.23 -17.13 15.28
C LYS A 9 10.90 -17.97 14.19
N GLY A 10 11.62 -17.31 13.29
CA GLY A 10 12.39 -17.97 12.23
C GLY A 10 11.55 -18.43 11.03
N GLN A 11 12.10 -19.33 10.23
CA GLN A 11 11.50 -19.78 8.96
C GLN A 11 10.10 -20.40 9.15
N ALA A 12 9.89 -21.12 10.25
CA ALA A 12 8.59 -21.71 10.61
C ALA A 12 7.46 -20.67 10.69
N GLY A 13 7.78 -19.41 11.01
CA GLY A 13 6.81 -18.31 11.03
C GLY A 13 6.32 -17.88 9.65
N THR A 14 7.07 -18.17 8.60
CA THR A 14 6.72 -17.81 7.21
C THR A 14 5.87 -18.87 6.52
N GLU A 15 5.83 -20.09 7.07
CA GLU A 15 5.11 -21.23 6.49
C GLU A 15 3.69 -21.39 7.02
N ILE A 16 3.29 -20.61 8.03
CA ILE A 16 1.90 -20.61 8.47
C ILE A 16 1.00 -20.14 7.32
N GLU A 17 -0.11 -20.84 7.12
CA GLU A 17 -1.04 -20.63 6.00
C GLU A 17 -1.43 -19.14 5.79
N PRO A 18 -1.74 -18.34 6.84
CA PRO A 18 -2.00 -16.93 6.67
C PRO A 18 -0.77 -16.08 6.27
N PHE A 19 0.46 -16.50 6.59
CA PHE A 19 1.65 -15.71 6.27
C PHE A 19 2.22 -16.10 4.91
N ARG A 20 1.89 -17.28 4.41
CA ARG A 20 2.18 -17.67 3.03
C ARG A 20 1.51 -16.74 2.03
N TRP A 21 0.21 -16.45 2.19
CA TRP A 21 -0.47 -15.48 1.31
C TRP A 21 0.08 -14.06 1.50
N LEU A 22 0.47 -13.69 2.73
CA LEU A 22 1.09 -12.40 3.00
C LEU A 22 2.42 -12.26 2.27
N ASN A 23 3.25 -13.30 2.24
CA ASN A 23 4.51 -13.31 1.50
C ASN A 23 4.28 -13.17 -0.01
N VAL A 24 3.26 -13.82 -0.56
CA VAL A 24 2.88 -13.64 -1.98
C VAL A 24 2.46 -12.20 -2.24
N LEU A 25 1.64 -11.62 -1.36
CA LEU A 25 1.22 -10.22 -1.47
C LEU A 25 2.39 -9.26 -1.40
N LEU A 26 3.33 -9.46 -0.46
CA LEU A 26 4.54 -8.65 -0.32
C LEU A 26 5.49 -8.81 -1.51
N GLY A 27 5.60 -10.02 -2.06
CA GLY A 27 6.35 -10.29 -3.30
C GLY A 27 5.77 -9.52 -4.47
N ASN A 28 4.45 -9.60 -4.69
CA ASN A 28 3.76 -8.86 -5.74
C ASN A 28 3.89 -7.35 -5.55
N LEU A 29 3.79 -6.87 -4.32
CA LEU A 29 3.99 -5.47 -3.97
C LEU A 29 5.39 -4.99 -4.35
N LYS A 30 6.44 -5.75 -3.97
CA LYS A 30 7.82 -5.41 -4.32
C LYS A 30 8.03 -5.35 -5.82
N THR A 31 7.51 -6.32 -6.56
CA THR A 31 7.60 -6.37 -8.03
C THR A 31 6.86 -5.19 -8.67
N ALA A 32 5.64 -4.89 -8.22
CA ALA A 32 4.85 -3.77 -8.72
C ALA A 32 5.55 -2.43 -8.49
N LEU A 33 6.13 -2.21 -7.31
CA LEU A 33 6.89 -1.00 -7.00
C LEU A 33 8.16 -0.90 -7.83
N SER A 34 8.91 -1.99 -7.98
CA SER A 34 10.13 -2.02 -8.80
C SER A 34 9.86 -1.78 -10.29
N GLY A 35 8.70 -2.23 -10.79
CA GLY A 35 8.32 -2.06 -12.20
C GLY A 35 7.74 -0.67 -12.52
N THR A 36 7.07 -0.02 -11.56
CA THR A 36 6.42 1.29 -11.75
C THR A 36 7.31 2.47 -11.39
N HIS A 37 8.23 2.30 -10.44
CA HIS A 37 9.07 3.37 -9.93
C HIS A 37 10.55 3.08 -10.20
N HIS A 38 11.06 3.59 -11.33
CA HIS A 38 12.48 3.44 -11.70
C HIS A 38 13.45 4.15 -10.74
N ALA A 39 13.00 5.22 -10.06
CA ALA A 39 13.73 5.88 -8.99
C ALA A 39 12.97 5.69 -7.66
N PHE A 40 13.18 4.55 -7.00
CA PHE A 40 12.47 4.19 -5.79
C PHE A 40 12.93 5.02 -4.57
N LYS A 41 12.36 6.23 -4.42
CA LYS A 41 12.59 7.13 -3.27
C LYS A 41 11.67 6.80 -2.10
N LEU A 42 11.83 5.60 -1.52
CA LEU A 42 10.99 5.14 -0.41
C LEU A 42 10.99 6.13 0.77
N SER A 43 12.15 6.66 1.15
CA SER A 43 12.27 7.64 2.25
C SER A 43 11.37 8.87 2.08
N LYS A 44 11.18 9.34 0.84
CA LYS A 44 10.38 10.54 0.55
C LYS A 44 8.90 10.22 0.29
N TYR A 45 8.59 9.07 -0.30
CA TYR A 45 7.27 8.79 -0.85
C TYR A 45 6.63 7.48 -0.35
N ALA A 46 7.19 6.83 0.67
CA ALA A 46 6.66 5.57 1.22
C ALA A 46 5.16 5.64 1.51
N GLN A 47 4.70 6.72 2.15
CA GLN A 47 3.28 6.91 2.47
C GLN A 47 2.40 6.94 1.22
N ARG A 48 2.86 7.58 0.14
CA ARG A 48 2.10 7.66 -1.12
C ARG A 48 2.06 6.31 -1.83
N TYR A 49 3.20 5.61 -1.87
CA TYR A 49 3.30 4.28 -2.48
C TYR A 49 2.40 3.26 -1.76
N LEU A 50 2.42 3.26 -0.43
CA LEU A 50 1.57 2.37 0.37
C LEU A 50 0.09 2.74 0.25
N ALA A 51 -0.25 4.03 0.24
CA ALA A 51 -1.63 4.47 0.06
C ALA A 51 -2.22 4.06 -1.31
N GLU A 52 -1.43 4.15 -2.38
CA GLU A 52 -1.82 3.72 -3.72
C GLU A 52 -2.08 2.20 -3.77
N VAL A 53 -1.19 1.42 -3.18
CA VAL A 53 -1.33 -0.04 -3.08
C VAL A 53 -2.55 -0.41 -2.26
N GLN A 54 -2.73 0.21 -1.10
CA GLN A 54 -3.90 0.04 -0.24
C GLN A 54 -5.20 0.36 -1.00
N TYR A 55 -5.21 1.46 -1.76
CA TYR A 55 -6.37 1.90 -2.54
C TYR A 55 -6.79 0.85 -3.57
N ARG A 56 -5.83 0.31 -4.34
CA ARG A 56 -6.06 -0.74 -5.35
C ARG A 56 -6.44 -2.07 -4.70
N PHE A 57 -5.73 -2.47 -3.64
CA PHE A 57 -5.95 -3.77 -2.99
C PHE A 57 -7.36 -3.89 -2.38
N ASN A 58 -7.86 -2.82 -1.77
CA ASN A 58 -9.20 -2.79 -1.16
C ASN A 58 -10.33 -2.77 -2.19
N ARG A 59 -10.04 -2.38 -3.44
CA ARG A 59 -11.03 -2.26 -4.54
C ARG A 59 -10.83 -3.29 -5.64
N ARG A 60 -9.94 -4.26 -5.43
CA ARG A 60 -9.54 -5.24 -6.45
C ARG A 60 -10.70 -6.07 -7.02
N SER A 61 -11.82 -6.19 -6.30
CA SER A 61 -13.02 -6.90 -6.75
C SER A 61 -13.86 -6.13 -7.77
N ASP A 62 -13.71 -4.81 -7.85
CA ASP A 62 -14.46 -3.92 -8.75
C ASP A 62 -13.49 -3.01 -9.49
N MET A 63 -12.72 -3.64 -10.38
CA MET A 63 -11.66 -2.98 -11.15
C MET A 63 -12.18 -1.91 -12.13
N PRO A 64 -13.28 -2.11 -12.88
CA PRO A 64 -13.77 -1.12 -13.84
C PRO A 64 -14.14 0.21 -13.18
N ALA A 65 -14.68 0.17 -11.96
CA ALA A 65 -15.07 1.37 -11.24
C ALA A 65 -13.90 2.07 -10.51
N MET A 66 -12.70 1.49 -10.50
CA MET A 66 -11.55 2.05 -9.79
C MET A 66 -11.05 3.36 -10.43
N VAL A 67 -10.92 3.38 -11.76
CA VAL A 67 -10.44 4.55 -12.52
C VAL A 67 -11.39 5.77 -12.40
N PRO A 68 -12.71 5.64 -12.65
CA PRO A 68 -13.62 6.79 -12.52
C PRO A 68 -13.70 7.32 -11.08
N ARG A 69 -13.63 6.44 -10.08
CA ARG A 69 -13.58 6.87 -8.66
C ARG A 69 -12.29 7.60 -8.32
N MET A 70 -11.16 7.17 -8.87
CA MET A 70 -9.89 7.86 -8.68
C MET A 70 -9.93 9.24 -9.35
N ALA A 71 -10.49 9.36 -10.55
CA ALA A 71 -10.67 10.64 -11.23
C ALA A 71 -11.55 11.60 -10.41
N ALA A 72 -12.68 11.11 -9.89
CA ALA A 72 -13.55 11.90 -9.01
C ALA A 72 -12.80 12.37 -7.75
N ALA A 73 -12.03 11.49 -7.11
CA ALA A 73 -11.25 11.83 -5.94
C ALA A 73 -10.17 12.88 -6.22
N ILE A 74 -9.50 12.81 -7.38
CA ILE A 74 -8.50 13.83 -7.78
C ILE A 74 -9.16 15.20 -7.93
N VAL A 75 -10.32 15.27 -8.57
CA VAL A 75 -11.06 16.53 -8.76
C VAL A 75 -11.56 17.11 -7.42
N SER A 76 -11.94 16.26 -6.47
CA SER A 76 -12.48 16.70 -5.18
C SER A 76 -11.41 17.04 -4.13
N THR A 77 -10.14 16.73 -4.36
CA THR A 77 -9.09 16.87 -3.34
C THR A 77 -8.28 18.15 -3.57
N PRO A 78 -8.12 19.02 -2.57
CA PRO A 78 -7.26 20.20 -2.70
C PRO A 78 -5.78 19.78 -2.88
N PRO A 79 -4.98 20.58 -3.60
CA PRO A 79 -3.59 20.23 -3.90
C PRO A 79 -2.77 20.11 -2.62
N CYS A 80 -2.23 18.91 -2.38
CA CYS A 80 -1.35 18.66 -1.24
C CYS A 80 0.08 19.08 -1.58
N SER A 81 0.51 20.27 -1.13
CA SER A 81 1.92 20.67 -1.22
C SER A 81 2.75 19.74 -0.33
N SER A 82 3.85 19.20 -0.86
CA SER A 82 4.68 18.20 -0.18
C SER A 82 5.49 18.76 1.00
N GLY A 83 5.19 19.98 1.47
CA GLY A 83 5.95 20.72 2.49
C GLY A 83 5.24 20.91 3.83
N GLY A 84 4.00 20.45 4.02
CA GLY A 84 3.17 20.84 5.18
C GLY A 84 3.18 19.92 6.40
N PHE A 85 3.75 18.71 6.34
CA PHE A 85 3.57 17.74 7.44
C PHE A 85 4.38 18.06 8.71
N TRP A 86 5.36 18.96 8.64
CA TRP A 86 6.15 19.38 9.80
C TRP A 86 5.59 20.61 10.54
N GLY A 87 4.43 21.15 10.13
CA GLY A 87 3.88 22.40 10.67
C GLY A 87 2.75 22.26 11.71
N ILE A 88 2.30 21.04 12.06
CA ILE A 88 1.14 20.82 12.96
C ILE A 88 1.54 20.10 14.25
N LEU A 89 2.81 20.16 14.62
CA LEU A 89 3.29 19.85 15.96
C LEU A 89 4.28 20.93 16.39
N ARG A 90 3.74 22.12 16.69
CA ARG A 90 4.37 23.11 17.57
C ARG A 90 3.31 23.67 18.50
#